data_AF-E3JRP6-F1
#
_entry.id   AF-E3JRP6-F1
#
_cell.length_a   1.000
_cell.length_b   1.000
_cell.length_c   1.000
_cell.angle_alpha   90.00
_cell.angle_beta   90.00
_cell.angle_gamma   90.00
#
_symmetry.space_group_name_H-M   'P 1'
#
loop_
_entity.id
_entity.type
_entity.pdbx_description
1 polymer ?
#
loop_
_entity_poly.entity_id
_entity_poly.type
_entity_poly.pdbx_seq_one_letter_code
_entity_poly.pdbx_strand_id
1 'polypeptide(L)'
;MIHSSVVALCVFLLGAGVSATLDPATGYASGKKPTDSWIATASATSSSEIQASECSHNTRMSNQKFAWFKIDPSKVNQNGSTYGTCYASNTAPDESQLESNSGYDVFFWQNSGGQSGTGTGPIKDPNTGKAGYEDNSGKFHLGNAPGDGNTQQESTETATSAKPDTQSGNPNPSADRSSGTGRKAAEKNRLNGTGLAKISTGTGGADSNSAGSGLAGMGSFQQ
;
A
#
# COMPACT_ATOMS: atom_id res chain seq x y z
N MET A 1 -27.82 -32.72 -28.84
CA MET A 1 -29.10 -32.51 -28.14
C MET A 1 -29.14 -33.53 -27.00
N ILE A 2 -29.34 -33.21 -25.72
CA ILE A 2 -29.67 -31.91 -25.08
C ILE A 2 -28.67 -31.66 -23.92
N HIS A 3 -28.62 -30.42 -23.42
CA HIS A 3 -27.64 -29.82 -22.50
C HIS A 3 -27.26 -30.57 -21.22
N SER A 4 -26.04 -30.29 -20.76
CA SER A 4 -25.53 -30.54 -19.42
C SER A 4 -26.43 -29.97 -18.32
N SER A 5 -26.36 -30.54 -17.12
CA SER A 5 -26.90 -29.93 -15.90
C SER A 5 -25.87 -30.01 -14.78
N VAL A 6 -25.01 -29.00 -14.71
CA VAL A 6 -24.15 -28.78 -13.54
C VAL A 6 -25.03 -28.15 -12.47
N VAL A 7 -25.37 -28.93 -11.44
CA VAL A 7 -26.10 -28.41 -10.27
C VAL A 7 -25.13 -27.55 -9.46
N ALA A 8 -25.21 -26.23 -9.64
CA ALA A 8 -24.39 -25.27 -8.91
C ALA A 8 -24.73 -25.31 -7.41
N LEU A 9 -23.78 -25.77 -6.59
CA LEU A 9 -23.90 -25.82 -5.15
C LEU A 9 -23.72 -24.41 -4.58
N CYS A 10 -24.80 -23.63 -4.48
CA CYS A 10 -24.80 -22.31 -3.84
C CYS A 10 -24.61 -22.43 -2.32
N VAL A 11 -23.36 -22.61 -1.88
CA VAL A 11 -22.98 -22.51 -0.47
C VAL A 11 -23.07 -21.04 -0.06
N PHE A 12 -24.21 -20.65 0.54
CA PHE A 12 -24.27 -19.43 1.33
C PHE A 12 -23.38 -19.60 2.57
N LEU A 13 -22.16 -19.07 2.49
CA LEU A 13 -21.28 -18.91 3.65
C LEU A 13 -21.93 -17.90 4.60
N LEU A 14 -22.63 -18.41 5.61
CA LEU A 14 -23.07 -17.64 6.77
C LEU A 14 -21.83 -17.29 7.60
N GLY A 15 -21.09 -16.27 7.16
CA GLY A 15 -20.02 -15.67 7.92
C GLY A 15 -20.55 -15.21 9.27
N ALA A 16 -19.83 -15.52 10.34
CA ALA A 16 -20.16 -15.00 11.67
C ALA A 16 -20.17 -13.47 11.59
N GLY A 17 -21.28 -12.85 11.97
CA GLY A 17 -21.53 -11.43 11.80
C GLY A 17 -20.64 -10.56 12.69
N VAL A 18 -19.39 -10.39 12.29
CA VAL A 18 -18.49 -9.39 12.85
C VAL A 18 -19.08 -8.01 12.51
N SER A 19 -19.32 -7.18 13.53
CA SER A 19 -19.95 -5.86 13.37
C SER A 19 -18.99 -4.87 12.70
N ALA A 20 -18.88 -4.98 11.37
CA ALA A 20 -18.05 -4.11 10.54
C ALA A 20 -18.55 -2.67 10.58
N THR A 21 -17.80 -1.79 11.24
CA THR A 21 -17.96 -0.33 11.06
C THR A 21 -17.05 0.10 9.93
N LEU A 22 -17.59 0.89 9.00
CA LEU A 22 -16.84 1.70 8.03
C LEU A 22 -15.97 2.71 8.80
N ASP A 23 -14.75 2.28 9.09
CA ASP A 23 -13.67 3.08 9.67
C ASP A 23 -12.39 2.56 9.01
N PRO A 24 -11.95 3.15 7.87
CA PRO A 24 -10.80 2.64 7.13
C PRO A 24 -9.46 2.89 7.84
N ALA A 25 -8.51 1.99 7.61
CA ALA A 25 -7.15 2.10 8.11
C ALA A 25 -6.50 3.43 7.66
N THR A 26 -6.04 4.19 8.65
CA THR A 26 -5.34 5.46 8.47
C THR A 26 -3.89 5.30 8.00
N GLY A 27 -3.31 4.12 8.18
CA GLY A 27 -1.98 3.79 7.69
C GLY A 27 -1.77 2.29 7.47
N TYR A 28 -0.70 1.92 6.78
CA TYR A 28 -0.37 0.54 6.43
C TYR A 28 1.15 0.31 6.34
N ALA A 29 1.57 -0.96 6.34
CA ALA A 29 2.88 -1.34 5.81
C ALA A 29 2.78 -2.71 5.12
N SER A 30 3.14 -2.76 3.85
CA SER A 30 3.09 -4.00 3.06
C SER A 30 4.32 -4.88 3.27
N GLY A 31 4.16 -6.20 3.15
CA GLY A 31 5.26 -7.15 3.36
C GLY A 31 5.78 -7.17 4.80
N LYS A 32 4.89 -6.99 5.77
CA LYS A 32 5.17 -6.88 7.21
C LYS A 32 4.28 -7.80 8.03
N LYS A 33 4.83 -8.33 9.11
CA LYS A 33 4.15 -9.22 10.08
C LYS A 33 4.59 -8.80 11.50
N PRO A 34 3.72 -8.85 12.52
CA PRO A 34 4.17 -8.77 13.91
C PRO A 34 5.05 -9.97 14.28
N THR A 35 6.03 -9.80 15.17
CA THR A 35 6.85 -10.94 15.64
C THR A 35 5.98 -11.98 16.33
N ASP A 36 6.36 -13.27 16.25
CA ASP A 36 5.58 -14.35 16.87
C ASP A 36 5.47 -14.19 18.40
N SER A 37 6.45 -13.52 19.02
CA SER A 37 6.41 -13.12 20.43
C SER A 37 5.31 -12.10 20.75
N TRP A 38 5.01 -11.17 19.85
CA TRP A 38 3.89 -10.23 20.01
C TRP A 38 2.56 -10.93 19.71
N ILE A 39 2.49 -11.72 18.64
CA ILE A 39 1.29 -12.49 18.25
C ILE A 39 0.84 -13.42 19.40
N ALA A 40 1.78 -14.07 20.10
CA ALA A 40 1.49 -14.91 21.26
C ALA A 40 0.84 -14.18 22.45
N THR A 41 0.87 -12.83 22.47
CA THR A 41 0.23 -11.99 23.48
C THR A 41 -0.98 -11.20 22.96
N ALA A 42 -1.26 -11.24 21.66
CA ALA A 42 -2.30 -10.44 21.01
C ALA A 42 -3.67 -11.14 21.05
N SER A 43 -4.62 -10.54 21.79
CA SER A 43 -6.02 -10.99 21.85
C SER A 43 -6.78 -10.63 20.57
N ALA A 44 -6.54 -11.38 19.49
CA ALA A 44 -7.00 -11.04 18.16
C ALA A 44 -8.37 -11.63 17.75
N THR A 45 -9.16 -10.84 17.02
CA THR A 45 -10.37 -11.32 16.32
C THR A 45 -10.01 -11.64 14.87
N SER A 46 -10.23 -12.88 14.43
CA SER A 46 -9.92 -13.34 13.07
C SER A 46 -11.10 -13.24 12.11
N SER A 47 -10.82 -13.00 10.83
CA SER A 47 -11.76 -13.13 9.71
C SER A 47 -11.02 -13.73 8.51
N SER A 48 -11.38 -14.96 8.14
CA SER A 48 -10.79 -15.72 7.02
C SER A 48 -11.62 -15.59 5.74
N GLU A 49 -11.00 -15.87 4.59
CA GLU A 49 -11.63 -15.84 3.24
C GLU A 49 -12.13 -14.45 2.81
N ILE A 50 -11.53 -13.39 3.37
CA ILE A 50 -11.82 -11.99 3.03
C ILE A 50 -10.69 -11.35 2.20
N GLN A 51 -11.01 -10.28 1.49
CA GLN A 51 -10.01 -9.47 0.78
C GLN A 51 -9.11 -8.68 1.73
N ALA A 52 -7.89 -8.37 1.28
CA ALA A 52 -7.01 -7.42 1.97
C ALA A 52 -7.69 -6.04 2.14
N SER A 53 -8.49 -5.62 1.15
CA SER A 53 -9.27 -4.39 1.20
C SER A 53 -10.44 -4.45 2.20
N GLU A 54 -11.07 -5.61 2.40
CA GLU A 54 -12.05 -5.81 3.48
C GLU A 54 -11.41 -5.82 4.88
N CYS A 55 -10.12 -6.18 4.98
CA CYS A 55 -9.36 -6.10 6.23
C CYS A 55 -8.91 -4.66 6.54
N SER A 56 -8.59 -3.86 5.52
CA SER A 56 -8.13 -2.47 5.68
C SER A 56 -9.27 -1.45 5.79
N HIS A 57 -10.43 -1.65 5.14
CA HIS A 57 -11.52 -0.67 5.15
C HIS A 57 -12.51 -0.85 6.32
N ASN A 58 -12.61 -2.06 6.87
CA ASN A 58 -13.62 -2.42 7.86
C ASN A 58 -13.01 -2.93 9.16
N THR A 59 -13.42 -2.31 10.27
CA THR A 59 -13.06 -2.78 11.62
C THR A 59 -13.72 -4.13 11.93
N ARG A 60 -13.06 -4.95 12.74
CA ARG A 60 -13.51 -6.29 13.16
C ARG A 60 -13.73 -6.41 14.67
N MET A 61 -13.47 -5.34 15.42
CA MET A 61 -13.72 -5.25 16.86
C MET A 61 -13.87 -3.79 17.29
N SER A 62 -14.56 -3.54 18.40
CA SER A 62 -14.62 -2.21 19.00
C SER A 62 -13.22 -1.78 19.48
N ASN A 63 -12.89 -0.50 19.30
CA ASN A 63 -11.58 0.08 19.63
C ASN A 63 -10.37 -0.58 18.93
N GLN A 64 -10.56 -1.19 17.75
CA GLN A 64 -9.46 -1.65 16.89
C GLN A 64 -8.40 -0.55 16.71
N LYS A 65 -7.13 -0.92 16.86
CA LYS A 65 -5.96 -0.07 16.60
C LYS A 65 -5.12 -0.58 15.44
N PHE A 66 -5.18 -1.88 15.21
CA PHE A 66 -4.26 -2.59 14.36
C PHE A 66 -4.94 -3.82 13.74
N ALA A 67 -4.51 -4.20 12.56
CA ALA A 67 -4.76 -5.52 12.01
C ALA A 67 -3.53 -6.02 11.25
N TRP A 68 -3.31 -7.33 11.24
CA TRP A 68 -2.40 -7.98 10.30
C TRP A 68 -3.16 -8.95 9.41
N PHE A 69 -2.83 -8.94 8.13
CA PHE A 69 -3.47 -9.75 7.11
C PHE A 69 -2.49 -10.80 6.62
N LYS A 70 -2.81 -12.07 6.83
CA LYS A 70 -2.07 -13.20 6.28
C LYS A 70 -2.62 -13.52 4.89
N ILE A 71 -1.81 -13.32 3.86
CA ILE A 71 -2.17 -13.60 2.47
C ILE A 71 -2.36 -15.12 2.27
N ASP A 72 -3.41 -15.52 1.56
CA ASP A 72 -3.51 -16.87 0.99
C ASP A 72 -2.80 -16.88 -0.38
N PRO A 73 -1.66 -17.58 -0.53
CA PRO A 73 -0.91 -17.61 -1.79
C PRO A 73 -1.68 -18.27 -2.95
N SER A 74 -2.75 -19.03 -2.68
CA SER A 74 -3.63 -19.59 -3.70
C SER A 74 -4.72 -18.60 -4.18
N LYS A 75 -4.88 -17.47 -3.49
CA LYS A 75 -5.93 -16.47 -3.74
C LYS A 75 -5.41 -15.04 -3.92
N VAL A 76 -4.18 -14.90 -4.40
CA VAL A 76 -3.61 -13.62 -4.85
C VAL A 76 -4.23 -13.22 -6.20
N ASN A 77 -4.62 -11.95 -6.34
CA ASN A 77 -5.19 -11.37 -7.57
C ASN A 77 -6.44 -12.08 -8.14
N GLN A 78 -7.22 -12.79 -7.32
CA GLN A 78 -8.52 -13.32 -7.74
C GLN A 78 -9.48 -12.15 -8.02
N ASN A 79 -9.90 -12.03 -9.28
CA ASN A 79 -10.72 -10.91 -9.78
C ASN A 79 -10.16 -9.50 -9.43
N GLY A 80 -8.83 -9.36 -9.33
CA GLY A 80 -8.18 -8.10 -8.96
C GLY A 80 -8.01 -7.86 -7.47
N SER A 81 -8.27 -8.87 -6.62
CA SER A 81 -8.12 -8.80 -5.16
C SER A 81 -7.24 -9.92 -4.60
N THR A 82 -6.55 -9.64 -3.50
CA THR A 82 -5.82 -10.65 -2.73
C THR A 82 -6.65 -11.05 -1.52
N TYR A 83 -6.92 -12.34 -1.36
CA TYR A 83 -7.66 -12.90 -0.22
C TYR A 83 -6.72 -13.53 0.81
N GLY A 84 -7.24 -13.77 2.02
CA GLY A 84 -6.43 -14.24 3.13
C GLY A 84 -7.20 -14.34 4.45
N THR A 85 -6.48 -14.17 5.57
CA THR A 85 -7.05 -14.08 6.91
C THR A 85 -6.58 -12.80 7.60
N CYS A 86 -7.53 -11.95 7.96
CA CYS A 86 -7.33 -10.75 8.76
C CYS A 86 -7.37 -11.11 10.25
N TYR A 87 -6.49 -10.50 11.04
CA TYR A 87 -6.45 -10.62 12.50
C TYR A 87 -6.41 -9.21 13.08
N ALA A 88 -7.50 -8.78 13.71
CA ALA A 88 -7.63 -7.46 14.31
C ALA A 88 -7.28 -7.45 15.80
N SER A 89 -6.68 -6.36 16.28
CA SER A 89 -6.31 -6.14 17.68
C SER A 89 -6.67 -4.73 18.18
N ASN A 90 -6.94 -4.63 19.48
CA ASN A 90 -7.08 -3.36 20.21
C ASN A 90 -5.73 -2.80 20.70
N THR A 91 -4.63 -3.50 20.44
CA THR A 91 -3.24 -3.04 20.61
C THR A 91 -2.51 -3.07 19.27
N ALA A 92 -1.58 -2.15 19.07
CA ALA A 92 -0.62 -2.18 17.96
C ALA A 92 0.75 -2.69 18.46
N PRO A 93 1.57 -3.31 17.60
CA PRO A 93 2.98 -3.55 17.87
C PRO A 93 3.80 -2.26 17.71
N ASP A 94 4.91 -2.17 18.45
CA ASP A 94 5.97 -1.19 18.17
C ASP A 94 6.67 -1.53 16.84
N GLU A 95 7.37 -0.57 16.21
CA GLU A 95 8.12 -0.81 14.97
C GLU A 95 9.18 -1.91 15.13
N SER A 96 9.80 -2.02 16.30
CA SER A 96 10.75 -3.08 16.66
C SER A 96 10.12 -4.48 16.76
N GLN A 97 8.78 -4.57 16.79
CA GLN A 97 7.99 -5.79 16.81
C GLN A 97 7.39 -6.13 15.43
N LEU A 98 7.85 -5.47 14.34
CA LEU A 98 7.39 -5.69 12.96
C LEU A 98 8.49 -6.24 12.04
N GLU A 99 8.50 -7.57 11.86
CA GLU A 99 9.40 -8.27 10.95
C GLU A 99 8.96 -8.15 9.47
N SER A 100 9.93 -8.24 8.55
CA SER A 100 9.66 -8.21 7.11
C SER A 100 9.28 -9.60 6.60
N ASN A 101 8.07 -9.74 6.05
CA ASN A 101 7.52 -11.00 5.58
C ASN A 101 6.48 -10.77 4.47
N SER A 102 6.79 -11.15 3.23
CA SER A 102 5.95 -10.90 2.05
C SER A 102 4.66 -11.73 1.99
N GLY A 103 4.43 -12.66 2.92
CA GLY A 103 3.16 -13.35 3.09
C GLY A 103 2.13 -12.56 3.92
N TYR A 104 2.46 -11.35 4.35
CA TYR A 104 1.64 -10.55 5.27
C TYR A 104 1.69 -9.06 4.94
N ASP A 105 0.59 -8.36 5.23
CA ASP A 105 0.50 -6.90 5.28
C ASP A 105 -0.06 -6.47 6.64
N VAL A 106 0.21 -5.23 7.08
CA VAL A 106 -0.34 -4.67 8.33
C VAL A 106 -1.05 -3.33 8.11
N PHE A 107 -2.07 -3.08 8.93
CA PHE A 107 -2.96 -1.92 8.86
C PHE A 107 -3.10 -1.26 10.24
N PHE A 108 -3.11 0.07 10.26
CA PHE A 108 -3.08 0.92 11.46
C PHE A 108 -4.25 1.90 11.46
N TRP A 109 -4.94 1.98 12.60
CA TRP A 109 -6.01 2.96 12.85
C TRP A 109 -5.48 4.14 13.68
N GLN A 110 -6.22 5.25 13.64
CA GLN A 110 -5.95 6.45 14.45
C GLN A 110 -4.56 7.09 14.24
N ASN A 111 -3.98 6.92 13.04
CA ASN A 111 -2.64 7.36 12.64
C ASN A 111 -1.50 6.77 13.51
N SER A 112 -1.69 5.57 14.05
CA SER A 112 -0.76 4.93 15.00
C SER A 112 0.53 4.37 14.38
N GLY A 113 0.62 4.22 13.05
CA GLY A 113 1.82 3.73 12.38
C GLY A 113 1.67 3.58 10.87
N GLY A 114 2.77 3.18 10.21
CA GLY A 114 2.81 2.90 8.77
C GLY A 114 2.85 4.13 7.86
N GLN A 115 2.79 3.88 6.56
CA GLN A 115 2.55 4.86 5.51
C GLN A 115 1.07 5.25 5.51
N SER A 116 0.73 6.53 5.32
CA SER A 116 -0.67 6.99 5.38
C SER A 116 -1.58 6.37 4.29
N GLY A 117 -2.84 6.10 4.66
CA GLY A 117 -3.86 5.50 3.81
C GLY A 117 -4.10 4.00 4.10
N THR A 118 -5.08 3.42 3.42
CA THR A 118 -5.54 2.03 3.66
C THR A 118 -4.59 0.94 3.16
N GLY A 119 -3.61 1.28 2.31
CA GLY A 119 -2.67 0.33 1.72
C GLY A 119 -3.23 -0.57 0.63
N THR A 120 -4.51 -0.43 0.27
CA THR A 120 -5.18 -1.30 -0.69
C THR A 120 -6.03 -0.51 -1.68
N GLY A 121 -6.42 -1.14 -2.78
CA GLY A 121 -7.56 -0.68 -3.58
C GLY A 121 -8.90 -0.80 -2.83
N PRO A 122 -10.02 -0.42 -3.49
CA PRO A 122 -11.36 -0.61 -2.94
C PRO A 122 -11.69 -2.10 -2.72
N ILE A 123 -12.76 -2.36 -1.97
CA ILE A 123 -13.37 -3.70 -1.92
C ILE A 123 -13.90 -4.03 -3.32
N LYS A 124 -13.72 -5.27 -3.77
CA LYS A 124 -14.19 -5.71 -5.10
C LYS A 124 -15.29 -6.75 -4.98
N ASP A 125 -16.20 -6.74 -5.94
CA ASP A 125 -17.19 -7.81 -6.13
C ASP A 125 -16.45 -9.13 -6.43
N PRO A 126 -16.66 -10.20 -5.65
CA PRO A 126 -15.86 -11.43 -5.76
C PRO A 126 -16.10 -12.21 -7.06
N ASN A 127 -17.15 -11.89 -7.84
CA ASN A 127 -17.50 -12.58 -9.08
C ASN A 127 -17.04 -11.83 -10.33
N THR A 128 -16.91 -10.50 -10.25
CA THR A 128 -16.71 -9.61 -11.41
C THR A 128 -15.53 -8.65 -11.26
N GLY A 129 -14.90 -8.56 -10.09
CA GLY A 129 -13.74 -7.70 -9.82
C GLY A 129 -14.02 -6.20 -9.85
N LYS A 130 -15.28 -5.79 -9.94
CA LYS A 130 -15.71 -4.39 -9.97
C LYS A 130 -15.57 -3.76 -8.59
N ALA A 131 -15.10 -2.51 -8.55
CA ALA A 131 -14.96 -1.74 -7.32
C ALA A 131 -16.32 -1.49 -6.64
N GLY A 132 -16.27 -1.48 -5.31
CA GLY A 132 -17.40 -1.27 -4.42
C GLY A 132 -16.95 -0.97 -3.00
N TYR A 133 -17.91 -0.98 -2.09
CA TYR A 133 -17.73 -0.80 -0.65
C TYR A 133 -18.74 -1.69 0.10
N GLU A 134 -18.49 -1.98 1.37
CA GLU A 134 -19.49 -2.57 2.26
C GLU A 134 -20.09 -1.48 3.16
N ASP A 135 -21.39 -1.53 3.42
CA ASP A 135 -22.01 -0.64 4.41
C ASP A 135 -21.83 -1.14 5.86
N ASN A 136 -22.27 -0.35 6.84
CA ASN A 136 -22.24 -0.67 8.28
C ASN A 136 -23.10 -1.89 8.68
N SER A 137 -23.73 -2.58 7.73
CA SER A 137 -24.43 -3.88 7.90
C SER A 137 -23.61 -5.04 7.34
N GLY A 138 -22.40 -4.79 6.82
CA GLY A 138 -21.60 -5.77 6.08
C GLY A 138 -22.15 -6.10 4.68
N LYS A 139 -22.98 -5.22 4.10
CA LYS A 139 -23.54 -5.45 2.75
C LYS A 139 -22.71 -4.74 1.69
N PHE A 140 -22.20 -5.48 0.72
CA PHE A 140 -21.51 -4.94 -0.45
C PHE A 140 -22.45 -4.16 -1.40
N HIS A 141 -21.94 -3.06 -1.96
CA HIS A 141 -22.55 -2.25 -3.03
C HIS A 141 -21.47 -1.85 -4.05
N LEU A 142 -21.86 -1.72 -5.32
CA LEU A 142 -20.96 -1.29 -6.40
C LEU A 142 -20.76 0.23 -6.42
N GLY A 143 -19.54 0.69 -6.75
CA GLY A 143 -19.18 2.10 -6.82
C GLY A 143 -18.49 2.64 -5.56
N ASN A 144 -18.49 3.96 -5.38
CA ASN A 144 -17.81 4.63 -4.25
C ASN A 144 -18.75 4.71 -3.04
N ALA A 145 -18.19 4.75 -1.82
CA ALA A 145 -18.99 4.91 -0.61
C ALA A 145 -19.63 6.31 -0.51
N PRO A 146 -20.83 6.46 0.07
CA PRO A 146 -21.44 7.77 0.29
C PRO A 146 -20.60 8.63 1.23
N GLY A 147 -20.00 9.70 0.69
CA GLY A 147 -19.09 10.60 1.41
C GLY A 147 -17.64 10.53 0.91
N ASP A 148 -17.24 9.46 0.21
CA ASP A 148 -15.95 9.39 -0.47
C ASP A 148 -15.95 10.31 -1.69
N GLY A 149 -15.60 11.58 -1.47
CA GLY A 149 -15.35 12.57 -2.53
C GLY A 149 -14.13 12.28 -3.41
N ASN A 150 -13.52 11.10 -3.25
CA ASN A 150 -12.33 10.66 -3.96
C ASN A 150 -12.70 9.72 -5.11
N THR A 151 -12.92 10.28 -6.30
CA THR A 151 -13.07 9.50 -7.52
C THR A 151 -11.78 8.72 -7.78
N GLN A 152 -11.76 7.43 -7.47
CA GLN A 152 -10.61 6.58 -7.81
C GLN A 152 -10.37 6.64 -9.32
N GLN A 153 -9.19 7.13 -9.67
CA GLN A 153 -8.78 7.31 -11.05
C GLN A 153 -8.66 5.95 -11.74
N GLU A 154 -9.52 5.72 -12.73
CA GLU A 154 -9.42 4.57 -13.62
C GLU A 154 -8.06 4.60 -14.32
N SER A 155 -7.13 3.78 -13.83
CA SER A 155 -5.83 3.55 -14.46
C SER A 155 -6.06 2.68 -15.71
N THR A 156 -6.51 3.34 -16.78
CA THR A 156 -6.72 2.72 -18.09
C THR A 156 -5.38 2.25 -18.63
N GLU A 157 -5.07 0.99 -18.37
CA GLU A 157 -3.84 0.33 -18.81
C GLU A 157 -3.80 0.33 -20.34
N THR A 158 -3.07 1.30 -20.90
CA THR A 158 -3.14 1.61 -22.32
C THR A 158 -2.41 0.53 -23.10
N ALA A 159 -3.19 -0.42 -23.63
CA ALA A 159 -2.74 -1.55 -24.42
C ALA A 159 -1.96 -1.10 -25.67
N THR A 160 -0.65 -0.93 -25.51
CA THR A 160 0.26 -0.50 -26.57
C THR A 160 0.53 -1.65 -27.53
N SER A 161 -0.43 -1.87 -28.43
CA SER A 161 -0.26 -2.78 -29.57
C SER A 161 0.78 -2.19 -30.54
N ALA A 162 2.00 -2.70 -30.47
CA ALA A 162 3.11 -2.29 -31.33
C ALA A 162 3.03 -2.90 -32.74
N LYS A 163 3.86 -2.36 -33.66
CA LYS A 163 4.29 -2.91 -34.96
C LYS A 163 3.34 -2.65 -36.17
N PRO A 164 3.85 -2.48 -37.41
CA PRO A 164 5.25 -2.31 -37.87
C PRO A 164 5.54 -0.91 -38.46
N ASP A 165 6.83 -0.65 -38.70
CA ASP A 165 7.34 0.47 -39.49
C ASP A 165 6.93 0.40 -40.98
N THR A 166 6.83 1.56 -41.64
CA THR A 166 7.12 1.68 -43.08
C THR A 166 7.65 3.10 -43.38
N GLN A 167 8.74 3.15 -44.15
CA GLN A 167 9.55 4.34 -44.43
C GLN A 167 9.36 4.81 -45.88
N SER A 168 9.06 6.09 -46.14
CA SER A 168 9.41 6.80 -47.39
C SER A 168 9.04 8.29 -47.38
N GLY A 169 9.72 9.09 -48.21
CA GLY A 169 9.08 10.23 -48.91
C GLY A 169 9.20 11.63 -48.29
N ASN A 170 10.34 12.29 -48.47
CA ASN A 170 10.44 13.76 -48.47
C ASN A 170 10.33 14.26 -49.93
N PRO A 171 9.64 15.37 -50.22
CA PRO A 171 10.41 16.50 -50.79
C PRO A 171 9.97 17.90 -50.34
N ASN A 172 10.95 18.80 -50.28
CA ASN A 172 10.80 20.25 -50.19
C ASN A 172 10.52 20.86 -51.59
N PRO A 173 9.86 22.03 -51.69
CA PRO A 173 10.48 23.12 -52.45
C PRO A 173 10.38 24.51 -51.80
N SER A 174 11.41 25.33 -52.01
CA SER A 174 11.57 26.67 -51.43
C SER A 174 11.10 27.80 -52.35
N ALA A 175 10.48 28.86 -51.79
CA ALA A 175 10.53 30.26 -52.28
C ALA A 175 9.91 31.23 -51.25
N ASP A 176 10.03 32.56 -51.36
CA ASP A 176 11.23 33.43 -51.25
C ASP A 176 10.73 34.89 -50.96
N ARG A 177 11.47 35.70 -50.18
CA ARG A 177 11.24 37.16 -49.90
C ARG A 177 9.90 37.52 -49.21
N SER A 178 9.67 38.70 -48.60
CA SER A 178 10.46 39.80 -47.95
C SER A 178 9.39 40.75 -47.28
N SER A 179 9.61 41.75 -46.41
CA SER A 179 10.73 42.64 -46.07
C SER A 179 10.55 43.27 -44.66
N GLY A 180 11.50 44.09 -44.17
CA GLY A 180 11.25 45.16 -43.18
C GLY A 180 11.86 44.95 -41.78
N THR A 181 13.16 45.20 -41.57
CA THR A 181 13.73 46.48 -41.08
C THR A 181 13.25 46.98 -39.71
N GLY A 182 14.07 46.76 -38.67
CA GLY A 182 13.96 47.44 -37.37
C GLY A 182 15.27 47.34 -36.57
N ARG A 183 16.07 48.41 -36.50
CA ARG A 183 17.36 48.46 -35.77
C ARG A 183 17.30 49.40 -34.57
N LYS A 184 17.82 48.95 -33.41
CA LYS A 184 18.66 49.70 -32.43
C LYS A 184 19.15 48.70 -31.37
N ALA A 185 20.48 48.59 -31.17
CA ALA A 185 21.23 49.20 -30.06
C ALA A 185 20.72 48.72 -28.69
N ALA A 186 21.34 47.78 -27.96
CA ALA A 186 22.75 47.52 -27.62
C ALA A 186 23.32 48.49 -26.56
N GLU A 187 23.67 47.94 -25.38
CA GLU A 187 24.48 48.55 -24.31
C GLU A 187 25.18 47.41 -23.52
N LYS A 188 26.30 47.68 -22.84
CA LYS A 188 27.06 46.71 -22.03
C LYS A 188 27.38 47.25 -20.63
N ASN A 189 27.27 46.42 -19.59
CA ASN A 189 28.17 46.40 -18.42
C ASN A 189 28.11 44.99 -17.79
N ARG A 190 29.18 44.26 -17.45
CA ARG A 190 30.47 44.49 -16.73
C ARG A 190 30.41 44.26 -15.20
N LEU A 191 30.96 43.10 -14.82
CA LEU A 191 31.94 42.87 -13.76
C LEU A 191 31.70 43.41 -12.33
N ASN A 192 31.36 42.50 -11.41
CA ASN A 192 32.07 42.25 -10.14
C ASN A 192 31.53 40.93 -9.52
N GLY A 193 32.26 40.16 -8.70
CA GLY A 193 33.68 40.24 -8.35
C GLY A 193 34.08 39.17 -7.31
N THR A 194 35.20 38.48 -7.55
CA THR A 194 36.09 37.77 -6.59
C THR A 194 35.59 37.30 -5.22
N GLY A 195 35.71 36.00 -4.92
CA GLY A 195 35.74 35.44 -3.56
C GLY A 195 36.37 34.03 -3.54
N LEU A 196 37.51 33.84 -2.87
CA LEU A 196 38.37 32.65 -3.02
C LEU A 196 38.87 32.11 -1.67
N ALA A 197 38.90 30.78 -1.52
CA ALA A 197 39.51 30.00 -0.42
C ALA A 197 38.83 30.15 0.97
N LYS A 198 38.91 29.17 1.90
CA LYS A 198 39.96 28.16 2.15
C LYS A 198 39.45 26.77 2.52
N ILE A 199 40.38 25.81 2.39
CA ILE A 199 40.36 24.48 3.00
C ILE A 199 40.76 24.58 4.48
N SER A 200 40.18 23.75 5.36
CA SER A 200 40.86 23.30 6.58
C SER A 200 40.47 21.87 6.92
N THR A 201 41.48 21.01 7.10
CA THR A 201 41.33 19.68 7.71
C THR A 201 41.17 19.79 9.23
N GLY A 202 40.49 18.82 9.85
CA GLY A 202 40.40 18.68 11.31
C GLY A 202 40.40 17.21 11.71
N THR A 203 41.38 16.79 12.52
CA THR A 203 41.58 15.41 12.99
C THR A 203 41.44 15.33 14.51
N GLY A 204 40.92 14.21 15.00
CA GLY A 204 40.72 13.93 16.42
C GLY A 204 39.24 13.91 16.81
N GLY A 205 38.80 13.10 17.76
CA GLY A 205 39.52 12.10 18.55
C GLY A 205 38.56 11.02 19.05
N ALA A 206 39.10 9.92 19.58
CA ALA A 206 38.29 8.84 20.13
C ALA A 206 37.84 9.15 21.57
N ASP A 207 36.68 8.62 21.95
CA ASP A 207 36.44 8.14 23.31
C ASP A 207 35.54 6.90 23.25
N SER A 208 35.87 5.88 24.04
CA SER A 208 35.19 4.57 24.03
C SER A 208 35.27 3.93 25.41
N ASN A 209 34.16 4.00 26.18
CA ASN A 209 34.09 3.41 27.52
C ASN A 209 32.63 3.16 27.97
N SER A 210 32.13 1.92 27.81
CA SER A 210 30.98 1.30 28.50
C SER A 210 30.76 -0.09 27.86
N ALA A 211 30.57 -1.22 28.57
CA ALA A 211 30.66 -1.51 29.99
C ALA A 211 31.30 -2.90 30.22
N GLY A 212 31.60 -3.26 31.47
CA GLY A 212 32.27 -4.52 31.83
C GLY A 212 31.36 -5.70 32.20
N SER A 213 31.91 -6.90 32.01
CA SER A 213 31.64 -8.22 32.60
C SER A 213 30.50 -8.44 33.62
N GLY A 214 29.70 -9.49 33.38
CA GLY A 214 28.77 -10.14 34.33
C GLY A 214 27.89 -11.16 33.56
N LEU A 215 28.20 -12.45 33.36
CA LEU A 215 28.85 -13.50 34.16
C LEU A 215 27.86 -14.26 35.09
N ALA A 216 27.44 -15.46 34.61
CA ALA A 216 26.75 -16.57 35.29
C ALA A 216 25.29 -16.41 35.79
N GLY A 217 24.49 -17.47 35.57
CA GLY A 217 23.11 -17.61 36.07
C GLY A 217 22.42 -18.86 35.52
N MET A 218 22.62 -20.03 36.14
CA MET A 218 22.03 -21.31 35.72
C MET A 218 20.92 -21.79 36.67
N GLY A 219 19.80 -22.27 36.12
CA GLY A 219 18.67 -22.91 36.82
C GLY A 219 17.49 -23.04 35.84
N SER A 220 16.88 -24.19 35.51
CA SER A 220 16.79 -25.54 36.11
C SER A 220 15.75 -25.70 37.23
N PHE A 221 15.07 -26.86 37.21
CA PHE A 221 13.80 -27.22 37.90
C PHE A 221 12.56 -26.45 37.38
N GLN A 222 11.49 -27.07 36.85
CA GLN A 222 10.65 -28.21 37.29
C GLN A 222 9.52 -27.85 38.26
N GLN A 223 8.30 -27.76 37.72
CA GLN A 223 7.27 -28.81 37.87
C GLN A 223 6.34 -28.82 36.65
#